data_AF-A0A3M1IET2-F1
#
_entry.id   AF-A0A3M1IET2-F1
#
_cell.length_a   1.000
_cell.length_b   1.000
_cell.length_c   1.000
_cell.angle_alpha   90.00
_cell.angle_beta   90.00
_cell.angle_gamma   90.00
#
_symmetry.space_group_name_H-M   'P 1'
#
loop_
_entity.id
_entity.type
_entity.pdbx_description
1 polymer ?
#
loop_
_entity_poly.entity_id
_entity_poly.type
_entity_poly.pdbx_seq_one_letter_code
_entity_poly.pdbx_strand_id
1 'polypeptide(L)'
;MIQLVVLATLLIIGLLLMLVLLSRNMAPSKKKLNMEIKRMREDMDTWAGELVPINKEELELFSLGQDKQVLRKGVTTTAKGIYTTIYHEPVLAYSYREYLGNKDKPNALLYVRTAEHDYVYWINKGEVSLFIDGQEVGKITRDGQLLGKRTGKQIASLRRDNPEYLPIVVGQREVGSLTRKQTTSEKGLHQRAFEYLQPELSDKEEQLFLALSALELVERSVKS
;
A
#
# COMPACT_ATOMS: atom_id res chain seq x y z
N MET A 1 -35.95 -33.83 22.60
CA MET A 1 -36.51 -32.73 21.76
C MET A 1 -35.84 -31.40 22.06
N ILE A 2 -35.83 -30.91 23.30
CA ILE A 2 -35.20 -29.62 23.68
C ILE A 2 -33.71 -29.54 23.29
N GLN A 3 -32.93 -30.59 23.53
CA GLN A 3 -31.51 -30.64 23.15
C GLN A 3 -31.28 -30.54 21.63
N LEU A 4 -32.16 -31.14 20.81
CA LEU A 4 -32.09 -31.05 19.35
C LEU A 4 -32.45 -29.65 18.85
N VAL A 5 -33.43 -29.00 19.49
CA VAL A 5 -33.78 -27.60 19.21
C VAL A 5 -32.61 -26.68 19.56
N VAL A 6 -32.03 -26.82 20.75
CA VAL A 6 -30.85 -26.02 21.18
C VAL A 6 -29.68 -26.21 20.21
N LEU A 7 -29.38 -27.44 19.80
CA LEU A 7 -28.31 -27.73 18.85
C LEU A 7 -28.58 -27.11 17.47
N ALA A 8 -29.82 -27.21 16.98
CA ALA A 8 -30.21 -26.59 15.70
C ALA A 8 -30.10 -25.06 15.76
N THR A 9 -30.55 -24.44 16.86
CA THR A 9 -30.44 -22.99 17.04
C THR A 9 -28.98 -22.53 17.07
N LEU A 10 -28.10 -23.25 17.78
CA LEU A 10 -26.67 -22.95 17.80
C LEU A 10 -26.01 -23.09 16.42
N LEU A 11 -26.39 -24.11 15.65
CA LEU A 11 -25.92 -24.29 14.27
C LEU A 11 -26.35 -23.13 13.37
N ILE A 12 -27.60 -22.69 13.46
CA ILE A 12 -28.11 -21.57 12.67
C ILE A 12 -27.39 -20.27 13.05
N ILE A 13 -27.20 -20.01 14.35
CA ILE A 13 -26.45 -18.83 14.82
C ILE A 13 -25.01 -18.90 14.31
N GLY A 14 -24.35 -20.06 14.42
CA GLY A 14 -23.00 -20.27 13.91
C GLY A 14 -22.89 -20.01 12.41
N LEU A 15 -23.85 -20.50 11.61
CA LEU A 15 -23.90 -20.28 10.17
C LEU A 15 -24.11 -18.79 9.83
N LEU A 16 -25.03 -18.11 10.53
CA LEU A 16 -25.26 -16.67 10.34
C LEU A 16 -24.01 -15.85 10.67
N LEU A 17 -23.33 -16.14 11.78
CA LEU A 17 -22.08 -15.47 12.14
C LEU A 17 -20.99 -15.72 11.09
N MET A 18 -20.87 -16.95 10.58
CA MET A 18 -19.93 -17.28 9.51
C MET A 18 -20.23 -16.49 8.23
N LEU A 19 -21.48 -16.39 7.81
CA LEU A 19 -21.87 -15.61 6.63
C LEU A 19 -21.59 -14.11 6.80
N VAL A 20 -21.81 -13.56 8.00
CA VAL A 20 -21.47 -12.17 8.32
C VAL A 20 -19.95 -11.97 8.25
N LEU A 21 -19.15 -12.89 8.80
CA LEU A 21 -17.69 -12.82 8.73
C LEU A 21 -17.17 -12.90 7.29
N LEU A 22 -17.73 -13.79 6.47
CA LEU A 22 -17.36 -13.91 5.05
C LEU A 22 -17.71 -12.61 4.31
N SER A 23 -18.97 -12.15 4.38
CA SER A 23 -19.43 -10.97 3.64
C SER A 23 -18.69 -9.69 4.02
N ARG A 24 -18.32 -9.50 5.30
CA ARG A 24 -17.54 -8.34 5.76
C ARG A 24 -16.10 -8.32 5.26
N ASN A 25 -15.55 -9.48 4.92
CA ASN A 25 -14.17 -9.63 4.46
C ASN A 25 -14.06 -9.84 2.95
N MET A 26 -15.17 -9.76 2.19
CA MET A 26 -15.13 -9.78 0.74
C MET A 26 -14.67 -8.45 0.15
N ALA A 27 -13.99 -8.51 -0.99
CA ALA A 27 -13.50 -7.34 -1.69
C ALA A 27 -14.63 -6.37 -2.06
N PRO A 28 -14.44 -5.05 -1.90
CA PRO A 28 -15.46 -4.07 -2.26
C PRO A 28 -15.70 -4.07 -3.77
N SER A 29 -16.97 -3.98 -4.16
CA SER A 29 -17.33 -3.65 -5.54
C SER A 29 -16.87 -2.22 -5.90
N LYS A 30 -16.75 -1.90 -7.19
CA LYS A 30 -16.46 -0.52 -7.66
C LYS A 30 -17.36 0.53 -7.01
N LYS A 31 -18.64 0.22 -6.78
CA LYS A 31 -19.62 1.12 -6.13
C LYS A 31 -19.30 1.40 -4.66
N LYS A 32 -18.70 0.44 -3.96
CA LYS A 32 -18.35 0.53 -2.53
C LYS A 32 -16.90 0.96 -2.29
N LEU A 33 -16.06 1.00 -3.33
CA LEU A 33 -14.65 1.33 -3.24
C LEU A 33 -14.43 2.72 -2.63
N ASN A 34 -15.12 3.74 -3.12
CA ASN A 34 -14.98 5.11 -2.61
C ASN A 34 -15.35 5.23 -1.13
N MET A 35 -16.36 4.48 -0.66
CA MET A 35 -16.73 4.45 0.75
C MET A 35 -15.64 3.81 1.60
N GLU A 36 -15.00 2.75 1.11
CA GLU A 36 -13.90 2.11 1.83
C GLU A 36 -12.64 2.98 1.85
N ILE A 37 -12.30 3.62 0.72
CA ILE A 37 -11.21 4.61 0.66
C ILE A 37 -11.48 5.74 1.65
N LYS A 38 -12.71 6.26 1.71
CA LYS A 38 -13.10 7.31 2.66
C LYS A 38 -12.88 6.88 4.11
N ARG A 39 -13.27 5.65 4.48
CA ARG A 39 -13.01 5.11 5.82
C ARG A 39 -11.52 5.00 6.12
N MET A 40 -10.73 4.47 5.18
CA MET A 40 -9.29 4.34 5.37
C MET A 40 -8.61 5.71 5.51
N ARG A 41 -9.10 6.73 4.80
CA ARG A 41 -8.67 8.12 4.94
C ARG A 41 -9.01 8.68 6.32
N GLU A 42 -10.25 8.55 6.77
CA GLU A 42 -10.70 9.02 8.10
C GLU A 42 -9.93 8.35 9.24
N ASP A 43 -9.66 7.04 9.10
CA ASP A 43 -8.82 6.29 10.03
C ASP A 43 -7.38 6.86 10.06
N MET A 44 -6.83 7.25 8.90
CA MET A 44 -5.51 7.87 8.81
C MET A 44 -5.47 9.31 9.30
N ASP A 45 -6.53 10.11 9.11
CA ASP A 45 -6.65 11.47 9.66
C ASP A 45 -6.46 11.45 11.20
N THR A 46 -7.00 10.41 11.85
CA THR A 46 -6.88 10.26 13.30
C THR A 46 -5.55 9.63 13.72
N TRP A 47 -4.96 8.77 12.88
CA TRP A 47 -3.78 7.96 13.23
C TRP A 47 -2.44 8.63 12.91
N ALA A 48 -2.33 9.27 11.74
CA ALA A 48 -1.06 9.73 11.18
C ALA A 48 -0.52 10.99 11.86
N GLY A 49 -1.38 11.80 12.48
CA GLY A 49 -1.01 13.12 12.96
C GLY A 49 -0.66 14.06 11.80
N GLU A 50 0.23 15.03 12.04
CA GLU A 50 0.74 15.94 11.02
C GLU A 50 1.89 15.29 10.26
N LEU A 51 1.76 15.19 8.93
CA LEU A 51 2.80 14.67 8.04
C LEU A 51 3.64 15.84 7.50
N VAL A 52 4.95 15.65 7.49
CA VAL A 52 5.90 16.61 6.93
C VAL A 52 5.89 16.48 5.39
N PRO A 53 5.86 17.61 4.65
CA PRO A 53 6.00 17.61 3.20
C PRO A 53 7.30 16.93 2.76
N ILE A 54 7.20 16.07 1.75
CA ILE A 54 8.36 15.36 1.21
C ILE A 54 8.98 16.27 0.16
N ASN A 55 9.93 17.09 0.58
CA ASN A 55 10.84 17.73 -0.36
C ASN A 55 11.98 16.76 -0.71
N LYS A 56 12.91 17.21 -1.56
CA LYS A 56 14.06 16.41 -1.97
C LYS A 56 14.90 15.93 -0.79
N GLU A 57 15.15 16.81 0.17
CA GLU A 57 15.93 16.48 1.36
C GLU A 57 15.26 15.37 2.16
N GLU A 58 13.94 15.43 2.37
CA GLU A 58 13.21 14.37 3.06
C GLU A 58 13.08 13.09 2.26
N LEU A 59 13.06 13.19 0.93
CA LEU A 59 13.13 12.01 0.08
C LEU A 59 14.48 11.31 0.25
N GLU A 60 15.60 12.03 0.27
CA GLU A 60 16.94 11.47 0.54
C GLU A 60 17.08 10.88 1.96
N LEU A 61 16.33 11.42 2.91
CA LEU A 61 16.30 10.97 4.30
C LEU A 61 15.22 9.93 4.59
N PHE A 62 14.40 9.56 3.61
CA PHE A 62 13.31 8.61 3.78
C PHE A 62 13.83 7.28 4.33
N SER A 63 13.27 6.83 5.43
CA SER A 63 13.71 5.64 6.15
C SER A 63 13.03 4.36 5.63
N LEU A 64 13.74 3.24 5.70
CA LEU A 64 13.12 1.91 5.56
C LEU A 64 12.21 1.57 6.74
N GLY A 65 12.50 2.17 7.89
CA GLY A 65 11.77 1.94 9.12
C GLY A 65 10.40 2.59 9.14
N GLN A 66 9.60 2.12 10.09
CA GLN A 66 8.27 2.69 10.33
C GLN A 66 8.10 2.93 11.82
N ASP A 67 7.48 4.06 12.15
CA ASP A 67 6.89 4.29 13.46
C ASP A 67 5.43 3.78 13.49
N LYS A 68 4.96 3.40 14.68
CA LYS A 68 3.56 3.01 14.97
C LYS A 68 2.99 1.95 14.01
N GLN A 69 3.82 1.00 13.57
CA GLN A 69 3.35 -0.09 12.73
C GLN A 69 2.45 -1.06 13.50
N VAL A 70 1.30 -1.38 12.92
CA VAL A 70 0.39 -2.41 13.43
C VAL A 70 0.06 -3.37 12.29
N LEU A 71 0.52 -4.62 12.41
CA LEU A 71 0.20 -5.72 11.49
C LEU A 71 -0.67 -6.75 12.23
N ARG A 72 -1.85 -7.04 11.67
CA ARG A 72 -2.76 -8.08 12.20
C ARG A 72 -2.98 -9.14 11.12
N LYS A 73 -2.59 -10.37 11.44
CA LYS A 73 -2.84 -11.57 10.61
C LYS A 73 -3.98 -12.36 11.27
N GLY A 74 -4.99 -12.74 10.50
CA GLY A 74 -6.19 -13.43 10.98
C GLY A 74 -6.94 -14.08 9.82
N VAL A 75 -8.27 -13.91 9.75
CA VAL A 75 -9.07 -14.32 8.57
C VAL A 75 -8.61 -13.57 7.31
N THR A 76 -8.22 -12.31 7.49
CA THR A 76 -7.60 -11.45 6.47
C THR A 76 -6.46 -10.67 7.13
N THR A 77 -5.53 -10.16 6.32
CA THR A 77 -4.44 -9.32 6.80
C THR A 77 -4.85 -7.85 6.78
N THR A 78 -4.62 -7.14 7.88
CA THR A 78 -4.69 -5.67 7.92
C THR A 78 -3.38 -5.11 8.44
N ALA A 79 -2.91 -4.02 7.84
CA ALA A 79 -1.73 -3.32 8.33
C ALA A 79 -1.94 -1.81 8.30
N LYS A 80 -1.28 -1.10 9.20
CA LYS A 80 -1.14 0.37 9.14
C LYS A 80 0.22 0.74 9.71
N GLY A 81 0.76 1.87 9.29
CA GLY A 81 2.05 2.34 9.76
C GLY A 81 2.37 3.72 9.22
N ILE A 82 3.43 4.31 9.77
CA ILE A 82 3.95 5.61 9.37
C ILE A 82 5.41 5.42 9.04
N TYR A 83 5.79 5.64 7.79
CA TYR A 83 7.19 5.78 7.40
C TYR A 83 7.68 7.16 7.80
N THR A 84 8.91 7.19 8.30
CA THR A 84 9.57 8.41 8.76
C THR A 84 10.83 8.68 7.97
N THR A 85 11.43 9.84 8.18
CA THR A 85 12.84 10.08 7.84
C THR A 85 13.75 9.34 8.82
N ILE A 86 15.06 9.29 8.55
CA ILE A 86 16.06 8.80 9.51
C ILE A 86 16.14 9.66 10.79
N TYR A 87 15.51 10.84 10.79
CA TYR A 87 15.33 11.71 11.95
C TYR A 87 13.95 11.57 12.61
N HIS A 88 13.20 10.53 12.25
CA HIS A 88 11.88 10.20 12.81
C HIS A 88 10.77 11.22 12.50
N GLU A 89 10.92 12.00 11.43
CA GLU A 89 9.84 12.88 10.96
C GLU A 89 8.83 12.09 10.12
N PRO A 90 7.53 12.13 10.43
CA PRO A 90 6.53 11.36 9.73
C PRO A 90 6.27 11.94 8.34
N VAL A 91 6.51 11.15 7.29
CA VAL A 91 6.42 11.61 5.89
C VAL A 91 5.35 10.89 5.09
N LEU A 92 5.04 9.64 5.45
CA LEU A 92 4.10 8.82 4.71
C LEU A 92 3.33 7.90 5.66
N ALA A 93 2.01 7.98 5.66
CA ALA A 93 1.14 7.07 6.38
C ALA A 93 0.45 6.10 5.43
N TYR A 94 0.17 4.89 5.88
CA TYR A 94 -0.59 3.93 5.08
C TYR A 94 -1.56 3.10 5.91
N SER A 95 -2.59 2.62 5.21
CA SER A 95 -3.52 1.62 5.68
C SER A 95 -3.69 0.56 4.59
N TYR A 96 -3.59 -0.69 4.98
CA TYR A 96 -3.67 -1.86 4.10
C TYR A 96 -4.73 -2.81 4.63
N ARG A 97 -5.56 -3.31 3.71
CA ARG A 97 -6.55 -4.34 3.99
C ARG A 97 -6.58 -5.37 2.88
N GLU A 98 -6.29 -6.60 3.24
CA GLU A 98 -6.54 -7.77 2.42
C GLU A 98 -8.01 -8.20 2.57
N TYR A 99 -8.55 -8.75 1.49
CA TYR A 99 -9.89 -9.33 1.44
C TYR A 99 -9.80 -10.80 1.05
N LEU A 100 -10.84 -11.56 1.39
CA LEU A 100 -10.99 -12.94 0.96
C LEU A 100 -10.89 -13.03 -0.57
N GLY A 101 -10.13 -14.02 -1.03
CA GLY A 101 -9.82 -14.20 -2.44
C GLY A 101 -8.93 -15.42 -2.64
N ASN A 102 -8.54 -15.63 -3.90
CA ASN A 102 -7.57 -16.66 -4.24
C ASN A 102 -6.16 -16.13 -3.91
N LYS A 103 -5.32 -16.96 -3.28
CA LYS A 103 -3.92 -16.60 -2.95
C LYS A 103 -3.10 -16.16 -4.19
N ASP A 104 -3.34 -16.77 -5.35
CA ASP A 104 -2.65 -16.45 -6.60
C ASP A 104 -3.20 -15.18 -7.29
N LYS A 105 -4.37 -14.73 -6.85
CA LYS A 105 -5.13 -13.58 -7.38
C LYS A 105 -5.71 -12.79 -6.20
N PRO A 106 -4.83 -12.16 -5.39
CA PRO A 106 -5.24 -11.52 -4.15
C PRO A 106 -6.19 -10.36 -4.41
N ASN A 107 -6.97 -10.05 -3.39
CA ASN A 107 -7.79 -8.86 -3.32
C ASN A 107 -7.31 -8.02 -2.14
N ALA A 108 -7.01 -6.75 -2.38
CA ALA A 108 -6.56 -5.86 -1.33
C ALA A 108 -6.89 -4.40 -1.68
N LEU A 109 -6.87 -3.56 -0.67
CA LEU A 109 -6.90 -2.11 -0.81
C LEU A 109 -5.76 -1.54 0.04
N LEU A 110 -4.90 -0.77 -0.60
CA LEU A 110 -3.86 0.00 0.04
C LEU A 110 -4.18 1.48 -0.16
N TYR A 111 -4.28 2.22 0.93
CA TYR A 111 -4.34 3.66 0.95
C TYR A 111 -3.03 4.18 1.54
N VAL A 112 -2.42 5.13 0.86
CA VAL A 112 -1.19 5.80 1.27
C VAL A 112 -1.42 7.29 1.19
N ARG A 113 -0.90 8.03 2.16
CA ARG A 113 -1.00 9.48 2.26
C ARG A 113 0.35 10.09 2.59
N THR A 114 0.70 11.15 1.88
CA THR A 114 1.75 12.11 2.24
C THR A 114 1.10 13.44 2.64
N ALA A 115 1.90 14.45 2.98
CA ALA A 115 1.35 15.78 3.26
C ALA A 115 0.60 16.38 2.05
N GLU A 116 1.00 16.02 0.82
CA GLU A 116 0.54 16.68 -0.41
C GLU A 116 -0.34 15.79 -1.28
N HIS A 117 -0.17 14.46 -1.22
CA HIS A 117 -0.79 13.53 -2.14
C HIS A 117 -1.38 12.30 -1.45
N ASP A 118 -2.43 11.76 -2.07
CA ASP A 118 -3.02 10.48 -1.72
C ASP A 118 -2.86 9.46 -2.84
N TYR A 119 -2.44 8.26 -2.47
CA TYR A 119 -2.30 7.14 -3.39
C TYR A 119 -3.22 6.00 -2.96
N VAL A 120 -4.00 5.48 -3.90
CA VAL A 120 -4.84 4.30 -3.69
C VAL A 120 -4.44 3.21 -4.66
N TYR A 121 -4.15 2.03 -4.13
CA TYR A 121 -3.88 0.83 -4.90
C TYR A 121 -5.03 -0.14 -4.66
N TRP A 122 -5.88 -0.27 -5.67
CA TRP A 122 -6.95 -1.24 -5.64
C TRP A 122 -6.48 -2.53 -6.30
N ILE A 123 -6.20 -3.54 -5.48
CA ILE A 123 -5.77 -4.87 -5.91
C ILE A 123 -7.01 -5.74 -6.06
N ASN A 124 -7.33 -6.14 -7.28
CA ASN A 124 -8.51 -6.94 -7.57
C ASN A 124 -8.13 -8.10 -8.49
N LYS A 125 -8.26 -9.32 -7.97
CA LYS A 125 -7.84 -10.56 -8.66
C LYS A 125 -6.39 -10.51 -9.15
N GLY A 126 -5.53 -9.83 -8.39
CA GLY A 126 -4.11 -9.63 -8.71
C GLY A 126 -3.80 -8.55 -9.75
N GLU A 127 -4.80 -7.82 -10.26
CA GLU A 127 -4.56 -6.57 -11.01
C GLU A 127 -4.52 -5.39 -10.05
N VAL A 128 -3.52 -4.52 -10.18
CA VAL A 128 -3.37 -3.33 -9.35
C VAL A 128 -3.77 -2.10 -10.15
N SER A 129 -4.83 -1.41 -9.73
CA SER A 129 -5.20 -0.09 -10.28
C SER A 129 -4.70 1.00 -9.35
N LEU A 130 -3.95 1.97 -9.89
CA LEU A 130 -3.40 3.10 -9.16
C LEU A 130 -4.27 4.34 -9.37
N PHE A 131 -4.63 4.98 -8.27
CA PHE A 131 -5.24 6.31 -8.23
C PHE A 131 -4.33 7.25 -7.46
N ILE A 132 -4.12 8.45 -8.00
CA ILE A 132 -3.42 9.55 -7.33
C ILE A 132 -4.41 10.69 -7.21
N ASP A 133 -4.62 11.20 -6.01
CA ASP A 133 -5.56 12.29 -5.69
C ASP A 133 -6.97 12.05 -6.25
N GLY A 134 -7.42 10.80 -6.16
CA GLY A 134 -8.73 10.36 -6.64
C GLY A 134 -8.83 10.14 -8.15
N GLN A 135 -7.80 10.45 -8.93
CA GLN A 135 -7.75 10.21 -10.37
C GLN A 135 -7.05 8.89 -10.69
N GLU A 136 -7.69 8.04 -11.49
CA GLU A 136 -7.08 6.78 -11.94
C GLU A 136 -5.95 7.06 -12.94
N VAL A 137 -4.72 6.82 -12.53
CA VAL A 137 -3.51 7.05 -13.33
C VAL A 137 -3.25 5.89 -14.28
N GLY A 138 -3.46 4.66 -13.81
CA GLY A 138 -3.12 3.49 -14.60
C GLY A 138 -3.19 2.16 -13.84
N LYS A 139 -2.63 1.13 -14.46
CA LYS A 139 -2.51 -0.21 -13.87
C LYS A 139 -1.05 -0.59 -13.68
N ILE A 140 -0.73 -1.20 -12.54
CA ILE A 140 0.60 -1.73 -12.26
C ILE A 140 0.59 -3.24 -12.56
N THR A 141 1.52 -3.68 -13.41
CA THR A 141 1.70 -5.09 -13.75
C THR A 141 2.48 -5.81 -12.65
N ARG A 142 2.45 -7.15 -12.66
CA ARG A 142 3.23 -7.97 -11.71
C ARG A 142 4.72 -7.71 -11.79
N ASP A 143 5.21 -7.33 -12.97
CA ASP A 143 6.61 -7.02 -13.23
C ASP A 143 6.99 -5.58 -12.82
N GLY A 144 6.07 -4.84 -12.18
CA GLY A 144 6.32 -3.50 -11.66
C GLY A 144 6.14 -2.38 -12.68
N GLN A 145 5.57 -2.64 -13.86
CA GLN A 145 5.33 -1.62 -14.88
C GLN A 145 4.00 -0.90 -14.62
N LEU A 146 4.03 0.42 -14.57
CA LEU A 146 2.82 1.25 -14.55
C LEU A 146 2.42 1.62 -15.98
N LEU A 147 1.29 1.09 -16.43
CA LEU A 147 0.67 1.38 -17.72
C LEU A 147 -0.37 2.48 -17.55
N GLY A 148 -0.18 3.59 -18.25
CA GLY A 148 -1.08 4.75 -18.16
C GLY A 148 -2.49 4.43 -18.66
N LYS A 149 -3.51 4.85 -17.91
CA LYS A 149 -4.94 4.56 -18.21
C LYS A 149 -5.34 4.97 -19.62
N ARG A 150 -4.93 6.16 -20.07
CA ARG A 150 -5.35 6.73 -21.35
C ARG A 150 -4.65 6.08 -22.55
N THR A 151 -3.36 5.78 -22.42
CA THR A 151 -2.52 5.36 -23.55
C THR A 151 -2.26 3.86 -23.59
N GLY A 152 -2.42 3.16 -22.47
CA GLY A 152 -1.97 1.78 -22.28
C GLY A 152 -0.44 1.61 -22.33
N LYS A 153 0.31 2.70 -22.53
CA LYS A 153 1.77 2.68 -22.61
C LYS A 153 2.38 2.73 -21.22
N GLN A 154 3.56 2.15 -21.06
CA GLN A 154 4.35 2.29 -19.85
C GLN A 154 4.71 3.76 -19.62
N ILE A 155 4.40 4.25 -18.42
CA ILE A 155 4.75 5.62 -17.99
C ILE A 155 5.77 5.61 -16.85
N ALA A 156 5.84 4.53 -16.08
CA ALA A 156 6.89 4.28 -15.09
C ALA A 156 7.08 2.77 -14.87
N SER A 157 8.19 2.38 -14.25
CA SER A 157 8.45 0.99 -13.89
C SER A 157 9.41 0.86 -12.71
N LEU A 158 9.13 -0.06 -11.80
CA LEU A 158 10.07 -0.57 -10.79
C LEU A 158 10.76 -1.81 -11.38
N ARG A 159 12.05 -1.73 -11.66
CA ARG A 159 12.82 -2.85 -12.22
C ARG A 159 13.35 -3.76 -11.12
N ARG A 160 13.22 -5.08 -11.30
CA ARG A 160 13.61 -6.11 -10.32
C ARG A 160 14.77 -7.00 -10.78
N ASP A 161 15.41 -6.65 -11.89
CA ASP A 161 16.53 -7.37 -12.50
C ASP A 161 17.89 -7.05 -11.85
N ASN A 162 18.13 -5.83 -11.39
CA ASN A 162 19.40 -5.44 -10.75
C ASN A 162 19.55 -6.08 -9.35
N PRO A 163 20.56 -6.89 -9.03
CA PRO A 163 20.63 -7.63 -7.75
C PRO A 163 20.91 -6.80 -6.49
N GLU A 164 21.32 -5.54 -6.62
CA GLU A 164 21.75 -4.69 -5.48
C GLU A 164 20.65 -3.71 -5.03
N TYR A 165 19.93 -3.13 -5.99
CA TYR A 165 18.88 -2.14 -5.76
C TYR A 165 17.68 -2.37 -6.69
N LEU A 166 16.60 -1.63 -6.48
CA LEU A 166 15.42 -1.61 -7.34
C LEU A 166 15.27 -0.26 -8.02
N PRO A 167 15.74 -0.10 -9.26
CA PRO A 167 15.57 1.13 -10.03
C PRO A 167 14.10 1.44 -10.27
N ILE A 168 13.73 2.71 -10.12
CA ILE A 168 12.49 3.26 -10.63
C ILE A 168 12.81 4.16 -11.82
N VAL A 169 12.14 3.85 -12.94
CA VAL A 169 12.28 4.57 -14.19
C VAL A 169 10.95 5.23 -14.52
N VAL A 170 10.96 6.53 -14.81
CA VAL A 170 9.79 7.28 -15.30
C VAL A 170 10.06 7.68 -16.76
N GLY A 171 9.16 7.29 -17.66
CA GLY A 171 9.41 7.38 -19.10
C GLY A 171 10.65 6.58 -19.51
N GLN A 172 11.75 7.28 -19.82
CA GLN A 172 13.04 6.69 -20.18
C GLN A 172 14.16 7.02 -19.19
N ARG A 173 13.86 7.75 -18.11
CA ARG A 173 14.85 8.25 -17.15
C ARG A 173 14.74 7.49 -15.84
N GLU A 174 15.86 6.97 -15.34
CA GLU A 174 15.93 6.48 -13.97
C GLU A 174 15.90 7.67 -13.02
N VAL A 175 14.90 7.69 -12.14
CA VAL A 175 14.61 8.82 -11.24
C VAL A 175 15.10 8.55 -9.81
N GLY A 176 15.30 7.29 -9.46
CA GLY A 176 15.82 6.86 -8.17
C GLY A 176 15.80 5.35 -8.03
N SER A 177 16.26 4.83 -6.91
CA SER A 177 16.23 3.40 -6.63
C SER A 177 15.99 3.09 -5.16
N LEU A 178 15.25 2.01 -4.90
CA LEU A 178 15.09 1.48 -3.54
C LEU A 178 16.22 0.51 -3.22
N THR A 179 16.63 0.47 -1.97
CA THR A 179 17.47 -0.60 -1.47
C THR A 179 16.73 -1.96 -1.53
N ARG A 180 17.46 -3.05 -1.76
CA ARG A 180 16.91 -4.41 -1.66
C ARG A 180 16.89 -4.97 -0.26
N LYS A 181 17.66 -4.36 0.65
CA LYS A 181 17.72 -4.80 2.05
C LYS A 181 16.30 -4.77 2.63
N GLN A 182 15.94 -5.88 3.26
CA GLN A 182 14.72 -5.97 4.06
C GLN A 182 15.14 -5.99 5.53
N THR A 183 14.50 -5.16 6.32
CA THR A 183 14.75 -5.04 7.74
C THR A 183 13.42 -4.89 8.46
N THR A 184 13.39 -5.20 9.76
CA THR A 184 12.19 -4.98 10.57
C THR A 184 11.98 -3.48 10.76
N SER A 185 10.72 -3.07 10.96
CA SER A 185 10.33 -1.66 11.04
C SER A 185 11.16 -0.83 12.01
N GLU A 186 11.50 -1.36 13.20
CA GLU A 186 12.34 -0.64 14.18
C GLU A 186 13.81 -0.55 13.75
N LYS A 187 14.37 -1.64 13.21
CA LYS A 187 15.78 -1.70 12.79
C LYS A 187 16.04 -0.90 11.51
N GLY A 188 14.99 -0.63 10.74
CA GLY A 188 15.05 0.19 9.54
C GLY A 188 15.10 1.68 9.80
N LEU A 189 14.81 2.16 11.02
CA LEU A 189 14.64 3.60 11.28
C LEU A 189 15.88 4.43 10.92
N HIS A 190 17.08 3.87 11.07
CA HIS A 190 18.34 4.54 10.73
C HIS A 190 18.90 4.17 9.34
N GLN A 191 18.12 3.46 8.52
CA GLN A 191 18.52 3.02 7.19
C GLN A 191 17.70 3.76 6.14
N ARG A 192 18.36 4.38 5.17
CA ARG A 192 17.67 5.03 4.04
C ARG A 192 16.99 4.00 3.16
N ALA A 193 15.77 4.30 2.74
CA ALA A 193 15.00 3.48 1.81
C ALA A 193 15.52 3.57 0.38
N PHE A 194 16.10 4.72 0.03
CA PHE A 194 16.57 4.99 -1.32
C PHE A 194 18.10 5.07 -1.35
N GLU A 195 18.69 4.38 -2.32
CA GLU A 195 20.15 4.36 -2.54
C GLU A 195 20.57 5.48 -3.49
N TYR A 196 19.66 5.89 -4.39
CA TYR A 196 19.87 6.90 -5.39
C TYR A 196 18.59 7.69 -5.64
N LEU A 197 18.74 9.00 -5.87
CA LEU A 197 17.70 9.91 -6.32
C LEU A 197 18.30 10.88 -7.35
N GLN A 198 17.57 11.16 -8.42
CA GLN A 198 17.96 12.21 -9.36
C GLN A 198 17.91 13.58 -8.67
N PRO A 199 18.90 14.46 -8.90
CA PRO A 199 18.92 15.77 -8.24
C PRO A 199 17.77 16.69 -8.62
N GLU A 200 17.25 16.55 -9.84
CA GLU A 200 16.19 17.36 -10.43
C GLU A 200 15.04 16.44 -10.83
N LEU A 201 14.08 16.26 -9.92
CA LEU A 201 12.82 15.57 -10.17
C LEU A 201 11.75 16.62 -10.50
N SER A 202 10.99 16.39 -11.57
CA SER A 202 9.73 17.10 -11.74
C SER A 202 8.67 16.55 -10.79
N ASP A 203 7.66 17.35 -10.43
CA ASP A 203 6.55 16.95 -9.55
C ASP A 203 5.92 15.63 -10.00
N LYS A 204 5.78 15.44 -11.32
CA LYS A 204 5.22 14.21 -11.89
C LYS A 204 6.15 13.01 -11.69
N GLU A 205 7.46 13.18 -11.84
CA GLU A 205 8.41 12.10 -11.61
C GLU A 205 8.46 11.72 -10.15
N GLU A 206 8.42 12.70 -9.25
CA GLU A 206 8.37 12.48 -7.81
C GLU A 206 7.09 11.73 -7.41
N GLN A 207 5.92 12.15 -7.88
CA GLN A 207 4.65 11.44 -7.63
C GLN A 207 4.70 9.99 -8.11
N LEU A 208 5.23 9.73 -9.31
CA LEU A 208 5.31 8.38 -9.85
C LEU A 208 6.37 7.54 -9.13
N PHE A 209 7.47 8.16 -8.71
CA PHE A 209 8.49 7.54 -7.87
C PHE A 209 7.91 7.11 -6.53
N LEU A 210 7.29 8.03 -5.80
CA LEU A 210 6.64 7.77 -4.52
C LEU A 210 5.54 6.71 -4.65
N ALA A 211 4.76 6.73 -5.73
CA ALA A 211 3.72 5.73 -5.94
C ALA A 211 4.29 4.30 -6.03
N LEU A 212 5.33 4.09 -6.84
CA LEU A 212 5.94 2.77 -6.98
C LEU A 212 6.73 2.36 -5.74
N SER A 213 7.43 3.31 -5.11
CA SER A 213 8.18 3.10 -3.88
C SER A 213 7.26 2.70 -2.72
N ALA A 214 6.17 3.43 -2.50
CA ALA A 214 5.24 3.17 -1.41
C ALA A 214 4.58 1.79 -1.54
N LEU A 215 4.17 1.40 -2.75
CA LEU A 215 3.63 0.07 -2.99
C LEU A 215 4.65 -1.01 -2.61
N GLU A 216 5.88 -0.90 -3.10
CA GLU A 216 6.93 -1.89 -2.83
C GLU A 216 7.29 -1.96 -1.35
N LEU A 217 7.46 -0.82 -0.69
CA LEU A 217 7.80 -0.75 0.73
C LEU A 217 6.71 -1.38 1.60
N VAL A 218 5.44 -1.02 1.36
CA VAL A 218 4.32 -1.57 2.13
C VAL A 218 4.14 -3.06 1.85
N GLU A 219 4.25 -3.50 0.60
CA GLU A 219 4.13 -4.92 0.26
C GLU A 219 5.19 -5.78 0.98
N ARG A 220 6.44 -5.32 1.02
CA ARG A 220 7.52 -5.99 1.77
C ARG A 220 7.18 -6.08 3.25
N SER A 221 6.71 -4.96 3.81
CA SER A 221 6.34 -4.84 5.22
C SER A 221 5.17 -5.72 5.63
N VAL A 222 4.19 -5.94 4.74
CA VAL A 222 3.03 -6.80 5.02
C VAL A 222 3.38 -8.29 4.89
N LYS A 223 4.31 -8.61 3.97
CA LYS A 223 4.75 -9.99 3.69
C LYS A 223 5.83 -10.51 4.66
N SER A 224 6.59 -9.63 5.31
CA SER A 224 7.53 -9.99 6.38
C SER A 224 6.84 -10.63 7.59
#